data_AF-A0A9E3Z2D9-F1
#
_entry.id   AF-A0A9E3Z2D9-F1
#
_cell.length_a   1.000
_cell.length_b   1.000
_cell.length_c   1.000
_cell.angle_alpha   90.00
_cell.angle_beta   90.00
_cell.angle_gamma   90.00
#
_symmetry.space_group_name_H-M   'P 1'
#
loop_
_entity.id
_entity.type
_entity.pdbx_description
1 polymer ?
#
loop_
_entity_poly.entity_id
_entity_poly.type
_entity_poly.pdbx_seq_one_letter_code
_entity_poly.pdbx_strand_id
1 'polypeptide(L)'
;NKNHYAANLSFGIALTLGLCLAFLSGQPYRRWSLRFPVLVERLTGVLLNPGYLRFGLLLVLLTAFFFAQSRGAFLALAAAAGALLLLGAYWRDYRTRSRHSSTLPSAEIRVLPWLLVTAALAAVWLSSSGLFARLLPSELSDAGRMVTWIQTLEMWRDHWLFGVGNGSFQYVFTAYKVAALDGNLYDFAHSDHLQLLAEQGVIGAVLFYAFFLACFWRMLSVYCRSGGNRSRQGLLLGIIIAVAAFFLHGLVDFNFHIPSNALWFYTLLALGLVTARRIVQDA
;
A
#
# COMPACT_ATOMS: atom_id res chain seq x y z
N ASN A 1 -7.65 -14.04 9.56
CA ASN A 1 -8.34 -13.31 8.47
C ASN A 1 -7.36 -13.06 7.32
N LYS A 2 -7.73 -13.46 6.10
CA LYS A 2 -6.91 -13.37 4.88
C LYS A 2 -6.62 -11.95 4.40
N ASN A 3 -7.57 -11.02 4.57
CA ASN A 3 -7.40 -9.64 4.11
C ASN A 3 -6.41 -8.87 4.98
N HIS A 4 -6.49 -9.03 6.30
CA HIS A 4 -5.58 -8.35 7.22
C HIS A 4 -4.14 -8.83 7.07
N TYR A 5 -3.94 -10.12 6.82
CA TYR A 5 -2.62 -10.68 6.51
C TYR A 5 -2.06 -10.15 5.18
N ALA A 6 -2.89 -10.06 4.15
CA ALA A 6 -2.50 -9.48 2.87
C ALA A 6 -2.13 -7.99 3.00
N ALA A 7 -2.89 -7.22 3.77
CA ALA A 7 -2.56 -5.83 4.09
C ALA A 7 -1.18 -5.71 4.75
N ASN A 8 -0.87 -6.59 5.71
CA ASN A 8 0.45 -6.64 6.34
C ASN A 8 1.57 -6.95 5.32
N LEU A 9 1.38 -7.97 4.48
CA LEU A 9 2.34 -8.35 3.43
C LEU A 9 2.58 -7.22 2.41
N SER A 10 1.55 -6.42 2.12
CA SER A 10 1.66 -5.29 1.17
C SER A 10 2.73 -4.28 1.60
N PHE A 11 2.91 -4.07 2.91
CA PHE A 11 3.98 -3.22 3.44
C PHE A 11 5.36 -3.76 3.08
N GLY A 12 5.60 -5.06 3.33
CA GLY A 12 6.87 -5.71 3.02
C GLY A 12 7.16 -5.71 1.53
N ILE A 13 6.15 -5.98 0.69
CA ILE A 13 6.28 -5.99 -0.77
C ILE A 13 6.68 -4.59 -1.26
N ALA A 14 5.96 -3.55 -0.83
CA ALA A 14 6.22 -2.18 -1.26
C ALA A 14 7.63 -1.70 -0.89
N LEU A 15 8.08 -1.96 0.34
CA LEU A 15 9.45 -1.64 0.79
C LEU A 15 10.51 -2.37 -0.03
N THR A 16 10.33 -3.68 -0.22
CA THR A 16 11.30 -4.52 -0.93
C THR A 16 11.36 -4.13 -2.40
N LEU A 17 10.22 -3.83 -3.03
CA LEU A 17 10.13 -3.30 -4.39
C LEU A 17 10.92 -1.99 -4.52
N GLY A 18 10.69 -1.04 -3.62
CA GLY A 18 11.42 0.24 -3.61
C GLY A 18 12.95 0.07 -3.50
N LEU A 19 13.40 -0.82 -2.60
CA LEU A 19 14.82 -1.12 -2.41
C LEU A 19 15.45 -1.89 -3.60
N CYS A 20 14.69 -2.74 -4.28
CA CYS A 20 15.11 -3.42 -5.51
C CYS A 20 15.31 -2.42 -6.65
N LEU A 21 14.38 -1.48 -6.84
CA LEU A 21 14.49 -0.44 -7.86
C LEU A 21 15.71 0.47 -7.62
N ALA A 22 16.00 0.78 -6.36
CA ALA A 22 17.23 1.49 -6.01
C ALA A 22 18.50 0.70 -6.34
N PHE A 23 18.50 -0.62 -6.15
CA PHE A 23 19.66 -1.46 -6.48
C PHE A 23 19.91 -1.53 -7.99
N LEU A 24 18.87 -1.81 -8.78
CA LEU A 24 18.95 -1.89 -10.24
C LEU A 24 19.47 -0.60 -10.88
N SER A 25 19.29 0.53 -10.21
CA SER A 25 19.79 1.80 -10.68
C SER A 25 21.30 1.99 -10.54
N GLY A 26 22.07 1.06 -9.95
CA GLY A 26 23.54 0.99 -10.06
C GLY A 26 24.34 1.56 -8.87
N GLN A 27 23.94 1.28 -7.63
CA GLN A 27 24.75 1.61 -6.45
C GLN A 27 25.79 0.50 -6.18
N PRO A 28 27.10 0.80 -6.12
CA PRO A 28 28.10 -0.17 -5.70
C PRO A 28 27.91 -0.52 -4.21
N TYR A 29 27.84 -1.81 -3.89
CA TYR A 29 27.71 -2.28 -2.51
C TYR A 29 29.05 -2.33 -1.78
N ARG A 30 29.06 -1.92 -0.51
CA ARG A 30 30.20 -2.09 0.39
C ARG A 30 30.28 -3.55 0.85
N ARG A 31 31.14 -4.33 0.20
CA ARG A 31 31.35 -5.76 0.49
C ARG A 31 31.80 -5.92 1.95
N TRP A 32 31.05 -6.69 2.73
CA TRP A 32 31.52 -7.12 4.05
C TRP A 32 32.56 -8.21 3.83
N SER A 33 33.83 -7.96 4.17
CA SER A 33 34.92 -8.91 4.01
C SER A 33 34.95 -9.87 5.21
N LEU A 34 34.11 -10.91 5.18
CA LEU A 34 34.29 -12.07 6.04
C LEU A 34 35.19 -13.07 5.29
N ARG A 35 36.35 -13.39 5.87
CA ARG A 35 37.31 -14.33 5.28
C ARG A 35 36.80 -15.76 5.48
N PHE A 36 36.29 -16.37 4.41
CA PHE A 36 35.87 -17.78 4.36
C PHE A 36 36.67 -18.52 3.26
N PRO A 37 36.69 -19.86 3.25
CA PRO A 37 37.27 -20.64 2.15
C PRO A 37 36.65 -20.25 0.80
N VAL A 38 37.42 -20.20 -0.29
CA VAL A 38 37.03 -19.63 -1.60
C VAL A 38 35.67 -20.13 -2.16
N LEU A 39 35.32 -21.39 -1.94
CA LEU A 39 34.01 -21.94 -2.35
C LEU A 39 32.86 -21.41 -1.48
N VAL A 40 33.08 -21.33 -0.17
CA VAL A 40 32.14 -20.72 0.78
C VAL A 40 32.02 -19.23 0.47
N GLU A 41 33.11 -18.51 0.22
CA GLU A 41 33.10 -17.09 -0.12
C GLU A 41 32.35 -16.78 -1.42
N ARG A 42 32.42 -17.67 -2.43
CA ARG A 42 31.65 -17.54 -3.67
C ARG A 42 30.16 -17.82 -3.45
N LEU A 43 29.82 -18.89 -2.72
CA LEU A 43 28.42 -19.24 -2.42
C LEU A 43 27.78 -18.22 -1.47
N THR A 44 28.46 -17.84 -0.39
CA THR A 44 28.02 -16.78 0.53
C THR A 44 28.05 -15.41 -0.15
N GLY A 45 28.97 -15.16 -1.07
CA GLY A 45 29.03 -13.90 -1.82
C GLY A 45 27.84 -13.71 -2.77
N VAL A 46 27.34 -14.80 -3.36
CA VAL A 46 26.12 -14.80 -4.18
C VAL A 46 24.87 -14.79 -3.29
N LEU A 47 24.78 -15.68 -2.30
CA LEU A 47 23.62 -15.80 -1.40
C LEU A 47 23.44 -14.57 -0.48
N LEU A 48 24.52 -13.96 -0.01
CA LEU A 48 24.50 -12.75 0.82
C LEU A 48 24.60 -11.46 0.01
N ASN A 49 24.53 -11.54 -1.33
CA ASN A 49 24.42 -10.34 -2.13
C ASN A 49 23.10 -9.65 -1.77
N PRO A 50 23.13 -8.40 -1.28
CA PRO A 50 21.92 -7.70 -0.87
C PRO A 50 20.89 -7.58 -1.98
N GLY A 51 21.32 -7.56 -3.26
CA GLY A 51 20.42 -7.56 -4.41
C GLY A 51 19.63 -8.86 -4.53
N TYR A 52 20.31 -10.02 -4.51
CA TYR A 52 19.66 -11.33 -4.60
C TYR A 52 18.81 -11.63 -3.36
N LEU A 53 19.25 -11.21 -2.18
CA LEU A 53 18.45 -11.33 -0.94
C LEU A 53 17.15 -10.54 -1.02
N ARG A 54 17.20 -9.28 -1.48
CA ARG A 54 16.00 -8.45 -1.65
C ARG A 54 15.06 -9.05 -2.69
N PHE A 55 15.59 -9.55 -3.81
CA PHE A 55 14.78 -10.18 -4.85
C PHE A 55 14.14 -11.49 -4.35
N GLY A 56 14.90 -12.34 -3.67
CA GLY A 56 14.38 -13.56 -3.04
C GLY A 56 13.30 -13.27 -2.00
N LEU A 57 13.50 -12.26 -1.15
CA LEU A 57 12.49 -11.80 -0.20
C LEU A 57 11.22 -11.31 -0.91
N LEU A 58 11.36 -10.52 -1.97
CA LEU A 58 10.22 -10.04 -2.76
C LEU A 58 9.42 -11.22 -3.34
N LEU A 59 10.09 -12.24 -3.88
CA LEU A 59 9.43 -13.44 -4.39
C LEU A 59 8.69 -14.22 -3.31
N VAL A 60 9.30 -14.40 -2.13
CA VAL A 60 8.65 -15.06 -0.99
C VAL A 60 7.41 -14.29 -0.57
N LEU A 61 7.51 -12.96 -0.45
CA LEU A 61 6.39 -12.10 -0.04
C LEU A 61 5.26 -12.10 -1.08
N LEU A 62 5.58 -12.02 -2.38
CA LEU A 62 4.59 -12.10 -3.46
C LEU A 62 3.89 -13.47 -3.49
N THR A 63 4.63 -14.55 -3.22
CA THR A 63 4.08 -15.90 -3.12
C THR A 63 3.11 -16.00 -1.95
N ALA A 64 3.53 -15.56 -0.75
CA ALA A 64 2.67 -15.52 0.43
C ALA A 64 1.41 -14.65 0.19
N PHE A 65 1.57 -13.52 -0.51
CA PHE A 65 0.47 -12.62 -0.85
C PHE A 65 -0.51 -13.21 -1.85
N PHE A 66 -0.01 -13.97 -2.83
CA PHE A 66 -0.84 -14.73 -3.76
C PHE A 66 -1.70 -15.79 -3.02
N PHE A 67 -1.09 -16.50 -2.06
CA PHE A 67 -1.82 -17.45 -1.21
C PHE A 67 -2.77 -16.78 -0.21
N ALA A 68 -2.56 -15.50 0.13
CA ALA A 68 -3.46 -14.75 0.98
C ALA A 68 -4.81 -14.42 0.31
N GLN A 69 -4.96 -14.56 -1.01
CA GLN A 69 -6.26 -14.52 -1.70
C GLN A 69 -7.12 -13.27 -1.41
N SER A 70 -6.50 -12.11 -1.18
CA SER A 70 -7.19 -10.85 -0.87
C SER A 70 -7.26 -9.91 -2.07
N ARG A 71 -8.50 -9.70 -2.58
CA ARG A 71 -8.73 -8.94 -3.82
C ARG A 71 -8.45 -7.45 -3.65
N GLY A 72 -8.97 -6.91 -2.56
CA GLY A 72 -8.77 -5.51 -2.19
C GLY A 72 -7.29 -5.19 -2.05
N ALA A 73 -6.54 -6.01 -1.30
CA ALA A 73 -5.12 -5.79 -1.09
C ALA A 73 -4.32 -5.82 -2.40
N PHE A 74 -4.62 -6.79 -3.29
CA PHE A 74 -3.93 -6.91 -4.58
C PHE A 74 -4.17 -5.67 -5.45
N LEU A 75 -5.43 -5.29 -5.64
CA LEU A 75 -5.80 -4.15 -6.47
C LEU A 75 -5.25 -2.84 -5.90
N ALA A 76 -5.32 -2.66 -4.58
CA ALA A 76 -4.79 -1.50 -3.89
C ALA A 76 -3.27 -1.36 -4.07
N LEU A 77 -2.52 -2.46 -3.89
CA LEU A 77 -1.07 -2.46 -4.06
C LEU A 77 -0.67 -2.24 -5.52
N ALA A 78 -1.33 -2.90 -6.47
CA ALA A 78 -1.07 -2.74 -7.90
C ALA A 78 -1.37 -1.32 -8.38
N ALA A 79 -2.49 -0.74 -7.96
CA ALA A 79 -2.87 0.63 -8.29
C ALA A 79 -1.89 1.66 -7.70
N ALA A 80 -1.53 1.52 -6.41
CA ALA A 80 -0.57 2.40 -5.75
C ALA A 80 0.83 2.32 -6.40
N ALA A 81 1.35 1.10 -6.57
CA ALA A 81 2.66 0.89 -7.18
C ALA A 81 2.68 1.37 -8.62
N GLY A 82 1.67 1.03 -9.42
CA GLY A 82 1.50 1.50 -10.78
C GLY A 82 1.55 3.02 -10.85
N ALA A 83 0.57 3.71 -10.24
CA ALA A 83 0.46 5.17 -10.30
C ALA A 83 1.76 5.90 -9.88
N LEU A 84 2.44 5.44 -8.83
CA LEU A 84 3.64 6.07 -8.32
C LEU A 84 4.89 5.81 -9.19
N LEU A 85 4.99 4.62 -9.80
CA LEU A 85 6.05 4.34 -10.78
C LEU A 85 5.87 5.18 -12.04
N LEU A 86 4.62 5.37 -12.50
CA LEU A 86 4.32 6.25 -13.63
C LEU A 86 4.65 7.70 -13.32
N LEU A 87 4.26 8.18 -12.13
CA LEU A 87 4.56 9.52 -11.67
C LEU A 87 6.08 9.74 -11.57
N GLY A 88 6.82 8.76 -11.04
CA GLY A 88 8.28 8.79 -10.98
C GLY A 88 8.92 8.82 -12.37
N ALA A 89 8.42 8.02 -13.32
CA ALA A 89 8.89 8.02 -14.71
C ALA A 89 8.61 9.36 -15.41
N TYR A 90 7.39 9.91 -15.24
CA TYR A 90 6.99 11.22 -15.75
C TYR A 90 7.89 12.35 -15.23
N TRP A 91 8.10 12.40 -13.91
CA TRP A 91 8.96 13.41 -13.28
C TRP A 91 10.42 13.31 -13.73
N ARG A 92 10.92 12.10 -13.93
CA ARG A 92 12.29 11.87 -14.42
C ARG A 92 12.46 12.39 -15.85
N ASP A 93 11.50 12.11 -16.73
CA ASP A 93 11.49 12.57 -18.13
C ASP A 93 11.38 14.11 -18.21
N TYR A 94 10.52 14.72 -17.38
CA TYR A 94 10.37 16.17 -17.25
C TYR A 94 11.70 16.84 -16.85
N ARG A 95 12.39 16.29 -15.84
CA ARG A 95 13.67 16.83 -15.36
C ARG A 95 14.79 16.70 -16.39
N THR A 96 14.79 15.65 -17.21
CA THR A 96 15.77 15.48 -18.29
C THR A 96 15.49 16.39 -19.49
N ARG A 97 14.21 16.66 -19.82
CA ARG A 97 13.83 17.61 -20.88
C ARG A 97 14.27 19.04 -20.61
N SER A 98 14.25 19.46 -19.34
CA SER A 98 14.72 20.81 -18.97
C SER A 98 16.23 21.04 -19.21
N ARG A 99 17.02 19.99 -19.53
CA ARG A 99 18.47 20.07 -19.74
C ARG A 99 18.93 19.87 -21.18
N HIS A 100 18.06 19.46 -22.11
CA HIS A 100 18.40 19.29 -23.53
C HIS A 100 17.20 19.58 -24.43
N SER A 101 17.41 20.41 -25.46
CA SER A 101 16.41 20.81 -26.43
C SER A 101 15.84 19.64 -27.23
N SER A 102 14.51 19.67 -27.38
CA SER A 102 13.69 19.10 -28.46
C SER A 102 13.85 17.61 -28.82
N THR A 103 12.97 16.78 -28.26
CA THR A 103 11.96 15.96 -28.98
C THR A 103 11.04 15.24 -27.98
N LEU A 104 9.73 15.23 -28.24
CA LEU A 104 8.66 14.53 -27.48
C LEU A 104 8.13 13.36 -28.35
N PRO A 105 7.50 12.28 -27.83
CA PRO A 105 6.96 12.04 -26.48
C PRO A 105 7.41 10.67 -25.88
N SER A 106 8.46 10.62 -25.07
CA SER A 106 9.01 9.36 -24.52
C SER A 106 8.41 8.89 -23.21
N ALA A 107 7.67 9.74 -22.48
CA ALA A 107 7.09 9.37 -21.19
C ALA A 107 5.91 8.40 -21.38
N GLU A 108 4.98 8.71 -22.29
CA GLU A 108 3.77 7.91 -22.54
C GLU A 108 4.11 6.48 -23.02
N ILE A 109 5.08 6.35 -23.93
CA ILE A 109 5.55 5.05 -24.45
C ILE A 109 6.26 4.22 -23.36
N ARG A 110 6.92 4.86 -22.39
CA ARG A 110 7.57 4.16 -21.27
C ARG A 110 6.61 3.80 -20.13
N VAL A 111 5.50 4.54 -20.01
CA VAL A 111 4.46 4.40 -18.97
C VAL A 111 3.46 3.30 -19.35
N LEU A 112 3.10 3.21 -20.63
CA LEU A 112 2.10 2.27 -21.14
C LEU A 112 2.39 0.78 -20.82
N PRO A 113 3.64 0.25 -20.94
CA PRO A 113 3.93 -1.15 -20.61
C PRO A 113 3.66 -1.49 -19.15
N TRP A 114 3.96 -0.57 -18.22
CA TRP A 114 3.73 -0.80 -16.79
C TRP A 114 2.24 -0.76 -16.44
N LEU A 115 1.47 0.12 -17.07
CA LEU A 115 0.00 0.12 -16.98
C LEU A 115 -0.60 -1.18 -17.51
N LEU A 116 -0.11 -1.65 -18.66
CA LEU A 116 -0.58 -2.90 -19.27
C LEU A 116 -0.22 -4.13 -18.42
N VAL A 117 0.98 -4.17 -17.84
CA VAL A 117 1.39 -5.25 -16.94
C VAL A 117 0.56 -5.25 -15.65
N THR A 118 0.34 -4.09 -15.03
CA THR A 118 -0.51 -4.01 -13.82
C THR A 118 -1.95 -4.39 -14.11
N ALA A 119 -2.52 -3.93 -15.23
CA ALA A 119 -3.86 -4.31 -15.69
C ALA A 119 -3.96 -5.81 -16.01
N ALA A 120 -2.93 -6.39 -16.66
CA ALA A 120 -2.89 -7.82 -16.98
C ALA A 120 -2.80 -8.70 -15.73
N LEU A 121 -1.96 -8.32 -14.76
CA LEU A 121 -1.87 -9.04 -13.49
C LEU A 121 -3.18 -8.95 -12.71
N ALA A 122 -3.84 -7.79 -12.70
CA ALA A 122 -5.17 -7.64 -12.12
C ALA A 122 -6.23 -8.51 -12.83
N ALA A 123 -6.24 -8.53 -14.16
CA ALA A 123 -7.17 -9.33 -14.95
C ALA A 123 -6.98 -10.84 -14.72
N VAL A 124 -5.73 -11.32 -14.73
CA VAL A 124 -5.40 -12.73 -14.46
C VAL A 124 -5.83 -13.12 -13.05
N TRP A 125 -5.54 -12.28 -12.06
CA TRP A 125 -5.89 -12.58 -10.69
C TRP A 125 -7.41 -12.56 -10.45
N LEU A 126 -8.13 -11.60 -11.04
CA LEU A 126 -9.60 -11.54 -11.04
C LEU A 126 -10.23 -12.75 -11.76
N SER A 127 -9.63 -13.26 -12.84
CA SER A 127 -10.14 -14.46 -13.53
C SER A 127 -9.94 -15.77 -12.75
N SER A 128 -8.93 -15.84 -11.88
CA SER A 128 -8.62 -17.05 -11.10
C SER A 128 -9.64 -17.36 -9.98
N SER A 129 -10.57 -16.44 -9.71
CA SER A 129 -11.43 -16.46 -8.53
C SER A 129 -12.53 -17.52 -8.53
N GLY A 130 -12.91 -18.06 -9.69
CA GLY A 130 -13.94 -19.10 -9.79
C GLY A 130 -13.50 -20.45 -9.17
N LEU A 131 -12.20 -20.72 -9.14
CA LEU A 131 -11.64 -21.98 -8.64
C LEU A 131 -11.57 -22.02 -7.10
N PHE A 132 -11.18 -20.91 -6.46
CA PHE A 132 -10.95 -20.84 -5.01
C PHE A 132 -12.18 -20.41 -4.20
N ALA A 133 -13.15 -19.70 -4.80
CA ALA A 133 -14.39 -19.30 -4.13
C ALA A 133 -15.24 -20.50 -3.66
N ARG A 134 -15.01 -21.69 -4.22
CA ARG A 134 -15.68 -22.95 -3.83
C ARG A 134 -14.99 -23.70 -2.70
N LEU A 135 -13.73 -23.37 -2.40
CA LEU A 135 -12.89 -24.09 -1.42
C LEU A 135 -12.75 -23.36 -0.09
N LEU A 136 -12.99 -22.04 -0.05
CA LEU A 136 -12.85 -21.20 1.15
C LEU A 136 -14.07 -20.28 1.28
N PRO A 137 -15.11 -20.69 2.03
CA PRO A 137 -16.22 -19.81 2.38
C PRO A 137 -15.68 -18.55 3.09
N SER A 138 -16.04 -17.36 2.60
CA SER A 138 -15.73 -16.11 3.27
C SER A 138 -16.76 -15.82 4.35
N GLU A 139 -16.33 -15.30 5.51
CA GLU A 139 -17.21 -15.01 6.65
C GLU A 139 -18.31 -13.97 6.36
N LEU A 140 -18.10 -13.11 5.36
CA LEU A 140 -19.14 -12.24 4.79
C LEU A 140 -19.12 -12.36 3.27
N SER A 141 -20.31 -12.54 2.68
CA SER A 141 -20.51 -12.41 1.24
C SER A 141 -20.28 -10.94 0.83
N ASP A 142 -19.78 -10.71 -0.38
CA ASP A 142 -19.64 -9.35 -0.96
C ASP A 142 -20.99 -8.59 -0.92
N ALA A 143 -22.12 -9.30 -1.00
CA ALA A 143 -23.46 -8.73 -0.85
C ALA A 143 -23.75 -8.21 0.57
N GLY A 144 -23.26 -8.90 1.60
CA GLY A 144 -23.42 -8.48 3.00
C GLY A 144 -22.72 -7.15 3.28
N ARG A 145 -21.51 -6.95 2.72
CA ARG A 145 -20.77 -5.69 2.84
C ARG A 145 -21.51 -4.51 2.23
N MET A 146 -22.12 -4.69 1.06
CA MET A 146 -22.88 -3.62 0.41
C MET A 146 -24.04 -3.14 1.28
N VAL A 147 -24.79 -4.08 1.89
CA VAL A 147 -25.87 -3.73 2.82
C VAL A 147 -25.30 -3.01 4.05
N THR A 148 -24.20 -3.51 4.64
CA THR A 148 -23.53 -2.84 5.77
C THR A 148 -23.10 -1.41 5.43
N TRP A 149 -22.59 -1.16 4.22
CA TRP A 149 -22.17 0.18 3.80
C TRP A 149 -23.33 1.14 3.65
N ILE A 150 -24.44 0.69 3.06
CA ILE A 150 -25.66 1.52 2.94
C ILE A 150 -26.17 1.90 4.34
N GLN A 151 -26.28 0.94 5.25
CA GLN A 151 -26.71 1.20 6.63
C GLN A 151 -25.72 2.08 7.41
N THR A 152 -24.42 1.95 7.14
CA THR A 152 -23.40 2.82 7.74
C THR A 152 -23.55 4.27 7.24
N LEU A 153 -23.90 4.47 5.97
CA LEU A 153 -24.17 5.80 5.42
C LEU A 153 -25.43 6.42 6.01
N GLU A 154 -26.46 5.62 6.28
CA GLU A 154 -27.67 6.07 6.99
C GLU A 154 -27.32 6.53 8.40
N MET A 155 -26.56 5.72 9.15
CA MET A 155 -26.07 6.08 10.49
C MET A 155 -25.22 7.35 10.49
N TRP A 156 -24.32 7.49 9.49
CA TRP A 156 -23.53 8.70 9.31
C TRP A 156 -24.41 9.91 9.02
N ARG A 157 -25.44 9.78 8.17
CA ARG A 157 -26.33 10.90 7.82
C ARG A 157 -26.99 11.51 9.06
N ASP A 158 -27.40 10.67 10.00
CA ASP A 158 -28.04 11.11 11.25
C ASP A 158 -27.04 11.79 12.21
N HIS A 159 -25.75 11.49 12.08
CA HIS A 159 -24.66 11.98 12.94
C HIS A 159 -23.53 12.64 12.14
N TRP A 160 -23.85 13.33 11.04
CA TRP A 160 -22.88 13.63 9.99
C TRP A 160 -21.71 14.53 10.43
N LEU A 161 -21.94 15.38 11.44
CA LEU A 161 -20.98 16.40 11.87
C LEU A 161 -19.88 15.83 12.78
N PHE A 162 -20.28 15.19 13.88
CA PHE A 162 -19.37 14.67 14.93
C PHE A 162 -19.28 13.14 14.99
N GLY A 163 -20.14 12.44 14.25
CA GLY A 163 -20.26 10.99 14.32
C GLY A 163 -20.90 10.52 15.63
N VAL A 164 -20.90 9.19 15.81
CA VAL A 164 -21.49 8.53 16.98
C VAL A 164 -20.50 8.32 18.14
N GLY A 165 -19.23 8.71 17.96
CA GLY A 165 -18.14 8.46 18.90
C GLY A 165 -17.28 7.25 18.52
N ASN A 166 -15.97 7.36 18.75
CA ASN A 166 -15.00 6.31 18.44
C ASN A 166 -15.28 5.03 19.25
N GLY A 167 -15.32 3.88 18.59
CA GLY A 167 -15.66 2.58 19.17
C GLY A 167 -17.15 2.38 19.45
N SER A 168 -18.00 3.36 19.12
CA SER A 168 -19.44 3.29 19.36
C SER A 168 -20.22 2.65 18.21
N PHE A 169 -19.56 2.37 17.07
CA PHE A 169 -20.19 1.82 15.87
C PHE A 169 -21.05 0.60 16.17
N GLN A 170 -20.50 -0.44 16.80
CA GLN A 170 -21.21 -1.70 17.06
C GLN A 170 -22.50 -1.52 17.88
N TYR A 171 -22.54 -0.54 18.79
CA TYR A 171 -23.68 -0.28 19.66
C TYR A 171 -24.77 0.50 18.91
N VAL A 172 -24.39 1.55 18.18
CA VAL A 172 -25.35 2.41 17.47
C VAL A 172 -25.83 1.76 16.18
N PHE A 173 -24.96 1.03 15.47
CA PHE A 173 -25.28 0.34 14.22
C PHE A 173 -26.39 -0.69 14.39
N THR A 174 -26.61 -1.22 15.59
CA THR A 174 -27.71 -2.15 15.87
C THR A 174 -29.09 -1.53 15.59
N ALA A 175 -29.26 -0.21 15.75
CA ALA A 175 -30.51 0.48 15.39
C ALA A 175 -30.75 0.58 13.88
N TYR A 176 -29.70 0.40 13.07
CA TYR A 176 -29.73 0.48 11.60
C TYR A 176 -29.65 -0.93 10.97
N LYS A 177 -29.59 -2.01 11.75
CA LYS A 177 -29.56 -3.36 11.17
C LYS A 177 -30.93 -3.70 10.58
N VAL A 178 -30.92 -4.14 9.33
CA VAL A 178 -32.08 -4.76 8.68
C VAL A 178 -32.13 -6.26 8.98
N ALA A 179 -33.31 -6.87 8.95
CA ALA A 179 -33.51 -8.28 9.30
C ALA A 179 -32.62 -9.27 8.51
N ALA A 180 -32.18 -8.90 7.29
CA ALA A 180 -31.23 -9.68 6.51
C ALA A 180 -29.83 -9.80 7.14
N LEU A 181 -29.53 -9.02 8.18
CA LEU A 181 -28.29 -9.01 8.95
C LEU A 181 -28.46 -9.61 10.36
N ASP A 182 -29.66 -10.06 10.72
CA ASP A 182 -29.95 -10.60 12.05
C ASP A 182 -29.18 -11.89 12.32
N GLY A 183 -28.69 -12.03 13.56
CA GLY A 183 -27.90 -13.18 14.02
C GLY A 183 -26.37 -13.03 13.91
N ASN A 184 -25.88 -11.97 13.24
CA ASN A 184 -24.45 -11.66 13.16
C ASN A 184 -24.09 -10.40 13.97
N LEU A 185 -23.04 -10.50 14.79
CA LEU A 185 -22.35 -9.34 15.35
C LEU A 185 -21.59 -8.64 14.22
N TYR A 186 -21.90 -7.36 14.01
CA TYR A 186 -21.24 -6.50 13.03
C TYR A 186 -20.48 -5.45 13.81
N ASP A 187 -19.20 -5.72 14.00
CA ASP A 187 -18.36 -4.91 14.87
C ASP A 187 -17.80 -3.68 14.14
N PHE A 188 -17.75 -3.73 12.79
CA PHE A 188 -17.19 -2.69 11.94
C PHE A 188 -17.94 -2.55 10.60
N ALA A 189 -17.83 -1.38 9.98
CA ALA A 189 -18.37 -1.07 8.65
C ALA A 189 -17.70 -1.87 7.51
N HIS A 190 -16.59 -2.56 7.76
CA HIS A 190 -15.75 -3.20 6.75
C HIS A 190 -15.26 -2.24 5.64
N SER A 191 -15.09 -0.97 6.01
CA SER A 191 -14.42 0.08 5.24
C SER A 191 -13.91 1.09 6.26
N ASP A 192 -12.60 1.28 6.34
CA ASP A 192 -11.97 2.24 7.27
C ASP A 192 -12.55 3.65 7.08
N HIS A 193 -12.87 4.03 5.85
CA HIS A 193 -13.37 5.36 5.53
C HIS A 193 -14.81 5.57 6.00
N LEU A 194 -15.69 4.57 5.81
CA LEU A 194 -17.07 4.63 6.29
C LEU A 194 -17.11 4.55 7.81
N GLN A 195 -16.27 3.71 8.42
CA GLN A 195 -16.11 3.62 9.86
C GLN A 195 -15.71 4.99 10.44
N LEU A 196 -14.69 5.64 9.86
CA LEU A 196 -14.22 6.95 10.29
C LEU A 196 -15.31 8.01 10.19
N LEU A 197 -16.05 8.06 9.07
CA LEU A 197 -17.15 8.99 8.89
C LEU A 197 -18.26 8.76 9.90
N ALA A 198 -18.64 7.50 10.12
CA ALA A 198 -19.75 7.18 11.01
C ALA A 198 -19.40 7.45 12.49
N GLU A 199 -18.17 7.15 12.92
CA GLU A 199 -17.75 7.34 14.31
C GLU A 199 -17.27 8.75 14.64
N GLN A 200 -16.60 9.44 13.71
CA GLN A 200 -15.98 10.74 13.98
C GLN A 200 -16.57 11.91 13.17
N GLY A 201 -17.56 11.62 12.31
CA GLY A 201 -18.21 12.62 11.47
C GLY A 201 -17.27 13.24 10.45
N VAL A 202 -17.78 14.26 9.77
CA VAL A 202 -17.01 15.00 8.76
C VAL A 202 -15.83 15.75 9.39
N ILE A 203 -15.97 16.26 10.62
CA ILE A 203 -14.90 17.00 11.29
C ILE A 203 -13.70 16.09 11.57
N GLY A 204 -13.94 14.93 12.17
CA GLY A 204 -12.88 13.96 12.44
C GLY A 204 -12.25 13.44 11.15
N ALA A 205 -13.08 13.13 10.14
CA ALA A 205 -12.60 12.70 8.83
C ALA A 205 -11.68 13.74 8.17
N VAL A 206 -12.07 15.02 8.16
CA VAL A 206 -11.26 16.11 7.58
C VAL A 206 -9.93 16.24 8.31
N LEU A 207 -9.91 16.25 9.63
CA LEU A 207 -8.67 16.34 10.41
C LEU A 207 -7.74 15.15 10.16
N PHE A 208 -8.31 13.95 10.14
CA PHE A 208 -7.61 12.71 9.86
C PHE A 208 -6.96 12.75 8.47
N TYR A 209 -7.75 12.99 7.41
CA TYR A 209 -7.23 13.03 6.04
C TYR A 209 -6.27 14.19 5.81
N ALA A 210 -6.51 15.36 6.41
CA ALA A 210 -5.60 16.50 6.29
C ALA A 210 -4.20 16.17 6.84
N PHE A 211 -4.14 15.50 8.00
CA PHE A 211 -2.87 15.06 8.60
C PHE A 211 -2.13 14.08 7.67
N PHE A 212 -2.80 13.00 7.23
CA PHE A 212 -2.13 12.01 6.38
C PHE A 212 -1.78 12.54 5.00
N LEU A 213 -2.63 13.39 4.42
CA LEU A 213 -2.35 14.03 3.14
C LEU A 213 -1.15 14.97 3.25
N ALA A 214 -1.01 15.71 4.35
CA ALA A 214 0.17 16.54 4.59
C ALA A 214 1.46 15.70 4.69
N CYS A 215 1.43 14.58 5.43
CA CYS A 215 2.57 13.66 5.51
C CYS A 215 2.90 13.04 4.15
N PHE A 216 1.89 12.55 3.44
CA PHE A 216 2.02 11.93 2.13
C PHE A 216 2.59 12.91 1.11
N TRP A 217 2.04 14.12 1.04
CA TRP A 217 2.50 15.19 0.16
C TRP A 217 3.94 15.60 0.47
N ARG A 218 4.32 15.66 1.75
CA ARG A 218 5.70 15.93 2.16
C ARG A 218 6.66 14.86 1.64
N MET A 219 6.32 13.58 1.80
CA MET A 219 7.15 12.48 1.28
C MET A 219 7.23 12.50 -0.25
N LEU A 220 6.09 12.68 -0.91
CA LEU A 220 6.00 12.68 -2.37
C LEU A 220 6.76 13.85 -3.00
N SER A 221 6.62 15.06 -2.43
CA SER A 221 7.33 16.24 -2.90
C SER A 221 8.85 16.09 -2.80
N VAL A 222 9.37 15.46 -1.72
CA VAL A 222 10.81 15.15 -1.59
C VAL A 222 11.23 14.12 -2.63
N TYR A 223 10.46 13.05 -2.80
CA TYR A 223 10.75 12.03 -3.80
C TYR A 223 10.86 12.61 -5.22
N CYS A 224 9.93 13.50 -5.61
CA CYS A 224 9.92 14.10 -6.95
C CYS A 224 11.01 15.16 -7.15
N ARG A 225 11.36 15.95 -6.11
CA ARG A 225 12.26 17.11 -6.25
C ARG A 225 13.73 16.78 -5.99
N SER A 226 14.03 15.91 -5.06
CA SER A 226 15.41 15.64 -4.66
C SER A 226 16.10 14.69 -5.64
N GLY A 227 17.38 14.96 -5.94
CA GLY A 227 18.33 13.98 -6.45
C GLY A 227 19.26 13.63 -5.30
N GLY A 228 19.51 12.36 -5.02
CA GLY A 228 20.30 11.98 -3.84
C GLY A 228 20.57 10.48 -3.78
N ASN A 229 20.89 9.99 -2.57
CA ASN A 229 21.19 8.57 -2.36
C ASN A 229 20.02 7.68 -2.85
N ARG A 230 20.28 6.92 -3.92
CA ARG A 230 19.27 6.08 -4.58
C ARG A 230 18.62 5.07 -3.63
N SER A 231 19.36 4.55 -2.64
CA SER A 231 18.81 3.63 -1.63
C SER A 231 17.76 4.31 -0.74
N ARG A 232 17.99 5.57 -0.33
CA ARG A 232 17.00 6.34 0.44
C ARG A 232 15.79 6.70 -0.42
N GLN A 233 16.00 7.02 -1.69
CA GLN A 233 14.89 7.28 -2.62
C GLN A 233 14.04 6.03 -2.87
N GLY A 234 14.66 4.86 -3.01
CA GLY A 234 13.95 3.59 -3.13
C GLY A 234 13.16 3.23 -1.88
N LEU A 235 13.76 3.40 -0.70
CA LEU A 235 13.06 3.21 0.56
C LEU A 235 11.85 4.15 0.67
N LEU A 236 12.05 5.45 0.39
CA LEU A 236 10.99 6.45 0.43
C LEU A 236 9.85 6.11 -0.54
N LEU A 237 10.17 5.71 -1.77
CA LEU A 237 9.18 5.27 -2.76
C LEU A 237 8.39 4.07 -2.25
N GLY A 238 9.07 3.07 -1.70
CA GLY A 238 8.40 1.88 -1.14
C GLY A 238 7.46 2.23 0.01
N ILE A 239 7.84 3.17 0.86
CA ILE A 239 6.97 3.68 1.95
C ILE A 239 5.76 4.43 1.38
N ILE A 240 5.93 5.29 0.38
CA ILE A 240 4.82 6.02 -0.26
C ILE A 240 3.83 5.01 -0.90
N ILE A 241 4.33 3.98 -1.58
CA ILE A 241 3.50 2.90 -2.15
C ILE A 241 2.73 2.17 -1.05
N ALA A 242 3.41 1.78 0.04
CA ALA A 242 2.80 1.12 1.19
C ALA A 242 1.66 1.94 1.81
N VAL A 243 1.90 3.23 2.06
CA VAL A 243 0.90 4.13 2.64
C VAL A 243 -0.30 4.30 1.70
N ALA A 244 -0.05 4.52 0.41
CA ALA A 244 -1.12 4.65 -0.58
C ALA A 244 -1.95 3.35 -0.73
N ALA A 245 -1.29 2.19 -0.79
CA ALA A 245 -1.95 0.89 -0.86
C ALA A 245 -2.80 0.61 0.38
N PHE A 246 -2.33 1.01 1.57
CA PHE A 246 -3.09 0.84 2.82
C PHE A 246 -4.42 1.61 2.79
N PHE A 247 -4.39 2.88 2.38
CA PHE A 247 -5.61 3.68 2.22
C PHE A 247 -6.53 3.12 1.14
N LEU A 248 -6.00 2.72 -0.02
CA LEU A 248 -6.82 2.13 -1.08
C LEU A 248 -7.46 0.81 -0.63
N HIS A 249 -6.77 0.00 0.16
CA HIS A 249 -7.34 -1.23 0.70
C HIS A 249 -8.41 -0.94 1.78
N GLY A 250 -8.24 0.13 2.55
CA GLY A 250 -9.21 0.64 3.53
C GLY A 250 -10.59 0.99 2.94
N LEU A 251 -10.70 1.17 1.61
CA LEU A 251 -12.00 1.33 0.93
C LEU A 251 -12.90 0.11 1.11
N VAL A 252 -12.30 -1.08 1.16
CA VAL A 252 -13.02 -2.36 1.15
C VAL A 252 -12.71 -3.25 2.36
N ASP A 253 -11.92 -2.74 3.30
CA ASP A 253 -11.54 -3.43 4.54
C ASP A 253 -11.30 -2.42 5.67
N PHE A 254 -11.18 -2.92 6.91
CA PHE A 254 -11.10 -2.14 8.14
C PHE A 254 -9.72 -2.29 8.82
N ASN A 255 -8.66 -1.98 8.08
CA ASN A 255 -7.28 -2.26 8.46
C ASN A 255 -6.80 -1.46 9.67
N PHE A 256 -7.31 -0.24 9.90
CA PHE A 256 -6.92 0.57 11.07
C PHE A 256 -7.38 -0.04 12.39
N HIS A 257 -8.40 -0.88 12.36
CA HIS A 257 -8.96 -1.56 13.53
C HIS A 257 -8.25 -2.89 13.84
N ILE A 258 -7.23 -3.23 13.03
CA ILE A 258 -6.34 -4.36 13.27
C ILE A 258 -5.03 -3.82 13.84
N PRO A 259 -4.74 -4.03 15.15
CA PRO A 259 -3.63 -3.36 15.83
C PRO A 259 -2.27 -3.56 15.16
N SER A 260 -1.99 -4.77 14.65
CA SER A 260 -0.75 -5.06 13.92
C SER A 260 -0.61 -4.20 12.66
N ASN A 261 -1.69 -4.07 11.89
CA ASN A 261 -1.68 -3.31 10.63
C ASN A 261 -1.55 -1.81 10.89
N ALA A 262 -2.29 -1.29 11.88
CA ALA A 262 -2.17 0.10 12.31
C ALA A 262 -0.74 0.42 12.78
N LEU A 263 -0.13 -0.45 13.61
CA LEU A 263 1.23 -0.26 14.11
C LEU A 263 2.25 -0.17 12.96
N TRP A 264 2.18 -1.09 12.00
CA TRP A 264 3.06 -1.07 10.83
C TRP A 264 2.86 0.18 9.99
N PHE A 265 1.61 0.57 9.75
CA PHE A 265 1.29 1.79 9.02
C PHE A 265 1.92 3.03 9.67
N TYR A 266 1.71 3.25 10.97
CA TYR A 266 2.28 4.40 11.69
C TYR A 266 3.81 4.37 11.72
N THR A 267 4.40 3.18 11.88
CA THR A 267 5.86 3.00 11.85
C THR A 267 6.43 3.40 10.49
N LEU A 268 5.80 2.97 9.39
CA LEU A 268 6.25 3.32 8.04
C LEU A 268 6.05 4.78 7.72
N LEU A 269 4.93 5.38 8.15
CA LEU A 269 4.71 6.82 7.98
C LEU A 269 5.80 7.63 8.67
N ALA A 270 6.13 7.30 9.92
CA ALA A 270 7.20 7.96 10.66
C ALA A 270 8.57 7.76 9.99
N LEU A 271 8.90 6.52 9.58
CA LEU A 271 10.14 6.22 8.86
C LEU A 271 10.24 6.98 7.54
N GLY A 272 9.12 7.14 6.82
CA GLY A 272 9.05 7.86 5.56
C GLY A 272 9.35 9.34 5.73
N LEU A 273 8.77 9.98 6.75
CA LEU A 273 9.05 11.38 7.09
C LEU A 273 10.52 11.59 7.50
N VAL A 274 11.09 10.69 8.30
CA VAL A 274 12.51 10.73 8.68
C VAL A 274 13.41 10.55 7.44
N THR A 275 13.07 9.61 6.57
CA THR A 275 13.82 9.36 5.33
C THR A 275 13.76 10.57 4.39
N ALA A 276 12.58 11.19 4.25
CA ALA A 276 12.39 12.40 3.48
C ALA A 276 13.22 13.57 4.04
N ARG A 277 13.23 13.77 5.37
CA ARG A 277 14.08 14.79 6.02
C ARG A 277 15.56 14.55 5.75
N ARG A 278 16.02 13.30 5.85
CA ARG A 278 17.41 12.91 5.57
C ARG A 278 17.80 13.10 4.11
N ILE A 279 16.88 12.90 3.17
CA ILE A 279 17.14 13.18 1.75
C ILE A 279 17.34 14.69 1.52
N VAL A 280 16.58 15.53 2.22
CA VAL A 280 16.72 16.99 2.10
C VAL A 280 18.01 17.50 2.74
N GLN A 281 18.50 16.86 3.81
CA GLN A 281 19.76 17.24 4.47
C GLN A 281 21.01 16.86 3.67
N ASP A 282 20.93 15.80 2.86
CA ASP A 282 22.03 15.31 2.03
C ASP A 282 22.10 16.00 0.63
N ALA A 283 21.12 16.84 0.27
CA ALA A 283 20.97 17.46 -1.04
C ALA A 283 21.51 18.90 -1.07
#